data_AF-A0A935XQZ4-F1
#
_entry.id   AF-A0A935XQZ4-F1
#
_cell.length_a   1.000
_cell.length_b   1.000
_cell.length_c   1.000
_cell.angle_alpha   90.00
_cell.angle_beta   90.00
_cell.angle_gamma   90.00
#
_symmetry.space_group_name_H-M   'P 1'
#
loop_
_entity.id
_entity.type
_entity.pdbx_description
1 polymer ?
#
loop_
_entity_poly.entity_id
_entity_poly.type
_entity_poly.pdbx_seq_one_letter_code
_entity_poly.pdbx_strand_id
1 'polypeptide(L)'
;MAASSVRANCCWGAKPSSPRSASGPEGVVTRHVCANLAVEAIDADHARGVMYFLLYKHDHAAAGTDAGKPAPLGPPETLGEYHDEYLRTAEGWRIARRVAKGVFRRA
;
A
#
# COMPACT_ATOMS: atom_id res chain seq x y z
N MET A 1 -23.87 -11.80 -10.49
CA MET A 1 -22.86 -11.94 -9.42
C MET A 1 -22.17 -10.60 -9.28
N ALA A 2 -22.54 -9.80 -8.29
CA ALA A 2 -21.98 -8.46 -8.11
C ALA A 2 -20.66 -8.57 -7.35
N ALA A 3 -19.56 -8.16 -7.98
CA ALA A 3 -18.27 -7.99 -7.31
C ALA A 3 -18.42 -6.86 -6.28
N SER A 4 -18.65 -7.23 -5.02
CA SER A 4 -18.58 -6.28 -3.92
C SER A 4 -17.14 -5.76 -3.85
N SER A 5 -16.96 -4.48 -4.15
CA SER A 5 -15.65 -3.84 -4.19
C SER A 5 -14.95 -3.95 -2.83
N VAL A 6 -13.88 -4.74 -2.76
CA VAL A 6 -12.95 -4.71 -1.63
C VAL A 6 -12.15 -3.41 -1.74
N ARG A 7 -12.49 -2.40 -0.94
CA ARG A 7 -11.61 -1.24 -0.74
C ARG A 7 -10.46 -1.63 0.18
N ALA A 8 -9.49 -2.36 -0.35
CA ALA A 8 -8.21 -2.56 0.31
C ALA A 8 -7.40 -1.26 0.19
N ASN A 9 -7.58 -0.34 1.12
CA ASN A 9 -6.71 0.83 1.22
C ASN A 9 -5.30 0.32 1.53
N CYS A 10 -4.43 0.27 0.52
CA CYS A 10 -3.10 -0.32 0.61
C CYS A 10 -2.21 0.36 1.67
N CYS A 11 -2.55 1.60 2.00
CA CYS A 11 -1.93 2.41 3.04
C CYS A 11 -2.86 2.42 4.27
N TRP A 12 -2.72 1.46 5.18
CA TRP A 12 -3.38 1.58 6.49
C TRP A 12 -2.63 2.64 7.32
N GLY A 13 -3.36 3.69 7.71
CA GLY A 13 -2.87 4.83 8.50
C GLY A 13 -3.64 6.15 8.34
N ALA A 14 -4.50 6.32 7.33
CA ALA A 14 -5.25 7.56 7.15
C ALA A 14 -6.54 7.58 8.00
N LYS A 15 -6.53 8.30 9.13
CA LYS A 15 -7.76 8.80 9.78
C LYS A 15 -8.45 9.83 8.85
N PRO A 16 -9.80 9.91 8.85
CA PRO A 16 -10.50 10.92 8.08
C PRO A 16 -10.48 12.25 8.86
N SER A 17 -9.57 13.15 8.44
CA SER A 17 -9.58 14.62 8.60
C SER A 17 -8.17 15.15 8.96
N SER A 18 -7.50 15.76 7.97
CA SER A 18 -6.52 16.88 8.07
C SER A 18 -5.64 16.90 6.81
N PRO A 19 -5.00 18.03 6.44
CA PRO A 19 -4.19 18.11 5.23
C PRO A 19 -2.95 17.23 5.40
N ARG A 20 -2.87 16.20 4.54
CA ARG A 20 -1.71 15.33 4.27
C ARG A 20 -0.67 15.25 5.40
N SER A 21 -0.96 14.53 6.47
CA SER A 21 0.09 13.98 7.34
C SER A 21 0.29 12.50 7.01
N ALA A 22 1.24 12.22 6.11
CA ALA A 22 1.89 10.92 6.09
C ALA A 22 2.82 10.89 7.30
N SER A 23 2.69 9.90 8.18
CA SER A 23 3.49 9.72 9.39
C SER A 23 4.93 9.28 9.11
N GLY A 24 5.56 9.83 8.07
CA GLY A 24 6.97 9.66 7.77
C GLY A 24 7.77 10.84 8.33
N PRO A 25 9.11 10.73 8.38
CA PRO A 25 9.97 11.89 8.61
C PRO A 25 9.62 12.99 7.62
N GLU A 26 9.66 14.24 8.06
CA GLU A 26 9.41 15.41 7.22
C GLU A 26 10.29 15.33 5.96
N GLY A 27 9.69 15.47 4.78
CA GLY A 27 10.40 15.36 3.50
C GLY A 27 10.58 13.95 2.93
N VAL A 28 10.03 12.89 3.54
CA VAL A 28 10.00 11.55 2.94
C VAL A 28 8.71 11.33 2.14
N VAL A 29 8.85 11.06 0.85
CA VAL A 29 7.74 10.72 -0.05
C VAL A 29 7.79 9.24 -0.37
N THR A 30 6.68 8.54 -0.17
CA THR A 30 6.51 7.15 -0.61
C THR A 30 5.34 7.01 -1.57
N ARG A 31 5.47 6.14 -2.55
CA ARG A 31 4.39 5.75 -3.46
C ARG A 31 4.43 4.25 -3.66
N HIS A 32 3.39 3.58 -3.18
CA HIS A 32 3.10 2.21 -3.56
C HIS A 32 2.26 2.23 -4.84
N VAL A 33 2.76 1.58 -5.89
CA VAL A 33 1.97 1.23 -7.06
C VAL A 33 1.60 -0.23 -6.90
N CYS A 34 0.34 -0.47 -6.54
CA CYS A 34 -0.18 -1.82 -6.35
C CYS A 34 -0.96 -2.25 -7.59
N ALA A 35 -0.68 -3.46 -8.07
CA ALA A 35 -1.26 -3.99 -9.29
C ALA A 35 -1.52 -5.50 -9.20
N ASN A 36 -2.31 -6.00 -10.15
CA ASN A 36 -2.57 -7.43 -10.32
C ASN A 36 -3.14 -8.10 -9.06
N LEU A 37 -4.06 -7.41 -8.36
CA LEU A 37 -4.77 -7.98 -7.21
C LEU A 37 -5.61 -9.17 -7.66
N ALA A 38 -5.35 -10.35 -7.08
CA ALA A 38 -6.19 -11.52 -7.16
C ALA A 38 -6.78 -11.82 -5.79
N VAL A 39 -8.10 -12.02 -5.72
CA VAL A 39 -8.82 -12.34 -4.47
C VAL A 39 -9.61 -13.63 -4.67
N GLU A 40 -9.47 -14.53 -3.71
CA GLU A 40 -10.22 -15.77 -3.59
C GLU A 40 -11.16 -15.67 -2.38
N ALA A 41 -12.47 -15.80 -2.61
CA ALA A 41 -13.43 -15.93 -1.53
C ALA A 41 -13.37 -17.35 -0.96
N ILE A 42 -13.16 -17.46 0.35
CA ILE A 42 -13.13 -18.75 1.06
C ILE A 42 -14.56 -19.12 1.48
N ASP A 43 -15.28 -18.14 2.06
CA ASP A 43 -16.68 -18.27 2.44
C ASP A 43 -17.38 -16.89 2.41
N ALA A 44 -18.54 -16.78 3.06
CA ALA A 44 -19.33 -15.55 3.09
C ALA A 44 -18.64 -14.37 3.77
N ASP A 45 -17.71 -14.65 4.69
CA ASP A 45 -17.09 -13.68 5.58
C ASP A 45 -15.55 -13.68 5.51
N HIS A 46 -14.93 -14.64 4.82
CA HIS A 46 -13.48 -14.75 4.65
C HIS A 46 -13.03 -14.77 3.19
N ALA A 47 -11.91 -14.10 2.92
CA ALA A 47 -11.23 -14.15 1.62
C ALA A 47 -9.71 -14.08 1.79
N ARG A 48 -8.95 -14.50 0.78
CA ARG A 48 -7.50 -14.32 0.67
C ARG A 48 -7.17 -13.54 -0.58
N GLY A 49 -6.08 -12.80 -0.57
CA GLY A 49 -5.62 -12.13 -1.77
C GLY A 49 -4.12 -12.01 -1.87
N VAL A 50 -3.66 -11.96 -3.12
CA VAL A 50 -2.27 -11.67 -3.47
C VAL A 50 -2.26 -10.44 -4.36
N MET A 51 -1.32 -9.54 -4.11
CA MET A 51 -1.16 -8.31 -4.86
C MET A 51 0.31 -7.94 -4.97
N TYR A 52 0.72 -7.47 -6.13
CA TYR A 52 2.08 -7.01 -6.35
C TYR A 52 2.18 -5.52 -6.04
N PHE A 53 3.31 -5.09 -5.48
CA PHE A 53 3.58 -3.67 -5.25
C PHE A 53 4.97 -3.27 -5.76
N LEU A 54 5.04 -2.10 -6.37
CA LEU A 54 6.28 -1.34 -6.55
C LEU A 54 6.30 -0.20 -5.53
N LEU A 55 7.37 -0.11 -4.75
CA LEU A 55 7.62 0.99 -3.81
C LEU A 55 8.59 1.98 -4.43
N TYR A 56 8.13 3.20 -4.67
CA TYR A 56 9.00 4.35 -4.87
C TYR A 56 9.14 5.09 -3.54
N LYS A 57 10.36 5.46 -3.19
CA LYS A 57 10.67 6.22 -2.00
C LYS A 57 11.72 7.26 -2.33
N HIS A 58 11.53 8.47 -1.80
CA HIS A 58 12.47 9.57 -1.90
C HIS A 58 12.56 10.28 -0.56
N ASP A 59 13.76 10.55 -0.11
CA ASP A 59 14.05 11.35 1.07
C ASP A 59 14.64 12.68 0.61
N HIS A 60 13.86 13.75 0.71
CA HIS A 60 14.27 15.06 0.24
C HIS A 60 15.47 15.61 0.99
N ALA A 61 15.53 15.40 2.31
CA ALA A 61 16.60 15.89 3.16
C ALA A 61 17.92 15.16 2.86
N ALA A 62 17.89 13.83 2.79
CA ALA A 62 19.07 13.02 2.47
C ALA A 62 19.61 13.30 1.06
N ALA A 63 18.73 13.62 0.11
CA ALA A 63 19.11 13.95 -1.25
C ALA A 63 19.46 15.43 -1.49
N GLY A 64 19.31 16.30 -0.48
CA GLY A 64 19.52 17.75 -0.65
C GLY A 64 18.56 18.40 -1.65
N THR A 65 17.33 17.87 -1.76
CA THR A 65 16.30 18.36 -2.69
C THR A 65 15.20 19.13 -1.95
N ASP A 66 14.54 20.05 -2.63
CA ASP A 66 13.46 20.87 -2.07
C ASP A 66 12.18 20.03 -1.85
N ALA A 67 11.77 19.86 -0.58
CA ALA A 67 10.58 19.12 -0.19
C ALA A 67 9.25 19.78 -0.60
N GLY A 68 9.27 21.05 -1.02
CA GLY A 68 8.13 21.74 -1.61
C GLY A 68 7.88 21.39 -3.08
N LYS A 69 8.80 20.67 -3.72
CA LYS A 69 8.70 20.25 -5.14
C LYS A 69 8.39 18.75 -5.25
N PRO A 70 7.83 18.30 -6.39
CA PRO A 70 7.68 16.88 -6.66
C PRO A 70 9.02 16.14 -6.53
N ALA A 71 9.01 14.98 -5.86
CA ALA A 71 10.16 14.10 -5.80
C ALA A 71 10.60 13.70 -7.22
N PRO A 72 11.91 13.69 -7.53
CA PRO A 72 12.40 13.18 -8.81
C PRO A 72 11.95 11.74 -9.05
N LEU A 73 11.60 11.41 -10.30
CA LEU A 73 11.24 10.04 -10.65
C LEU A 73 12.51 9.20 -10.79
N GLY A 74 12.71 8.26 -9.86
CA GLY A 74 13.75 7.24 -9.92
C GLY A 74 13.16 5.84 -10.15
N PRO A 75 14.01 4.80 -10.25
CA PRO A 75 13.53 3.42 -10.23
C PRO A 75 12.88 3.08 -8.88
N PRO A 76 11.98 2.08 -8.82
CA PRO A 76 11.42 1.61 -7.57
C PRO A 76 12.51 1.04 -6.64
N GLU A 77 12.38 1.28 -5.34
CA GLU A 77 13.24 0.74 -4.28
C GLU A 77 12.99 -0.76 -4.05
N THR A 78 11.72 -1.18 -4.14
CA THR A 78 11.30 -2.56 -3.88
C THR A 78 10.19 -2.97 -4.83
N LEU A 79 10.30 -4.18 -5.39
CA LEU A 79 9.17 -4.93 -5.95
C LEU A 79 8.84 -6.04 -4.95
N GLY A 80 7.58 -6.16 -4.59
CA GLY A 80 7.14 -7.15 -3.63
C GLY A 80 5.71 -7.62 -3.82
N GLU A 81 5.29 -8.45 -2.89
CA GLU A 81 3.95 -9.03 -2.82
C GLU A 81 3.34 -8.77 -1.45
N TYR A 82 2.05 -8.47 -1.43
CA TYR A 82 1.21 -8.59 -0.25
C TYR A 82 0.42 -9.88 -0.34
N HIS A 83 0.46 -10.65 0.74
CA HIS A 83 -0.37 -11.82 0.98
C HIS A 83 -1.34 -11.46 2.10
N ASP A 84 -2.61 -11.27 1.76
CA ASP A 84 -3.64 -10.75 2.64
C ASP A 84 -4.68 -11.82 3.00
N GLU A 85 -5.16 -11.75 4.23
CA GLU A 85 -6.40 -12.39 4.67
C GLU A 85 -7.40 -11.27 4.96
N TYR A 86 -8.62 -11.44 4.47
CA TYR A 86 -9.72 -10.48 4.64
C TYR A 86 -10.84 -11.09 5.48
N LEU A 87 -11.45 -10.24 6.29
CA LEU A 87 -12.64 -10.55 7.09
C LEU A 87 -13.73 -9.53 6.79
N ARG A 88 -14.96 -10.00 6.57
CA ARG A 88 -16.13 -9.14 6.43
C ARG A 88 -16.62 -8.69 7.80
N THR A 89 -16.73 -7.38 7.99
CA THR A 89 -17.36 -6.76 9.17
C THR A 89 -18.69 -6.13 8.77
N ALA A 90 -19.46 -5.64 9.74
CA ALA A 90 -20.70 -4.90 9.48
C ALA A 90 -20.45 -3.66 8.60
N GLU A 91 -19.25 -3.08 8.65
CA GLU A 91 -18.80 -1.93 7.86
C GLU A 91 -18.13 -2.32 6.53
N GLY A 92 -18.11 -3.61 6.19
CA GLY A 92 -17.53 -4.16 4.96
C GLY A 92 -16.23 -4.95 5.17
N TRP A 93 -15.57 -5.30 4.06
CA TRP A 93 -14.34 -6.08 4.08
C TRP A 93 -13.16 -5.30 4.67
N ARG A 94 -12.41 -5.96 5.56
CA ARG A 94 -11.19 -5.44 6.18
C ARG A 94 -10.03 -6.40 5.93
N ILE A 95 -8.81 -5.88 5.86
CA ILE A 95 -7.59 -6.71 5.92
C ILE A 95 -7.46 -7.17 7.37
N ALA A 96 -7.66 -8.47 7.62
CA ALA A 96 -7.47 -9.09 8.92
C ALA A 96 -5.99 -9.37 9.19
N ARG A 97 -5.25 -9.75 8.14
CA ARG A 97 -3.81 -9.98 8.20
C ARG A 97 -3.17 -9.60 6.86
N ARG A 98 -1.94 -9.08 6.93
CA ARG A 98 -1.09 -8.81 5.76
C ARG A 98 0.33 -9.26 6.01
N VAL A 99 0.90 -10.00 5.06
CA VAL A 99 2.33 -10.31 5.02
C VAL A 99 2.94 -9.65 3.78
N ALA A 100 3.87 -8.73 4.00
CA ALA A 100 4.61 -8.07 2.92
C ALA A 100 5.92 -8.81 2.66
N LYS A 101 6.14 -9.22 1.41
CA LYS A 101 7.36 -9.90 0.96
C LYS A 101 8.07 -9.04 -0.07
N GLY A 102 9.26 -8.54 0.25
CA GLY A 102 10.13 -7.90 -0.74
C GLY A 102 10.75 -8.99 -1.61
N VAL A 103 10.41 -9.03 -2.89
CA VAL A 103 10.93 -10.01 -3.86
C VAL A 103 12.23 -9.50 -4.47
N PHE A 104 12.27 -8.22 -4.85
CA PHE A 104 13.48 -7.54 -5.28
C PHE A 104 13.68 -6.27 -4.48
N ARG A 105 14.92 -6.00 -4.10
CA ARG A 105 15.35 -4.75 -3.46
C ARG A 105 16.60 -4.25 -4.15
N ARG A 106 16.76 -2.93 -4.20
CA ARG A 106 18.03 -2.34 -4.64
C ARG A 106 19.12 -2.67 -3.60
N ALA A 107 20.28 -3.09 -4.12
CA ALA A 107 21.50 -3.32 -3.34
C ALA A 107 22.09 -2.00 -2.82
#